data_AF-A0A7C1J193-F1
#
_entry.id   AF-A0A7C1J193-F1
#
_cell.length_a   1.000
_cell.length_b   1.000
_cell.length_c   1.000
_cell.angle_alpha   90.00
_cell.angle_beta   90.00
_cell.angle_gamma   90.00
#
_symmetry.space_group_name_H-M   'P 1'
#
loop_
_entity.id
_entity.type
_entity.pdbx_description
1 polymer ?
#
loop_
_entity_poly.entity_id
_entity_poly.type
_entity_poly.pdbx_seq_one_letter_code
_entity_poly.pdbx_strand_id
1 'polypeptide(L)' 'MPKEFILTGPRQIEFREYAEPPLNPGEVRVRSLVSGIKHGTEMALYLGTTPFLTQRFDLECRLFLPD' A
#
# COMPACT_ATOMS: atom_id res chain seq x y z
N MET A 1 9.03 12.74 14.41
CA MET A 1 7.75 12.04 14.18
C MET A 1 7.98 10.98 13.12
N PRO A 2 7.37 9.80 13.21
CA PRO A 2 7.60 8.77 12.21
C PRO A 2 7.02 9.22 10.86
N LYS A 3 7.66 8.79 9.77
CA LYS A 3 7.29 9.15 8.40
C LYS A 3 6.90 7.91 7.63
N GLU A 4 5.91 8.07 6.77
CA GLU A 4 5.49 7.06 5.80
C GLU A 4 5.79 7.56 4.38
N PHE A 5 6.15 6.61 3.51
CA PHE A 5 6.28 6.81 2.08
C PHE A 5 4.96 6.42 1.43
N ILE A 6 4.28 7.38 0.81
CA ILE A 6 2.95 7.18 0.25
C ILE A 6 2.92 7.55 -1.22
N LEU A 7 2.09 6.85 -1.98
CA LEU A 7 1.70 7.27 -3.32
C LEU A 7 0.40 8.06 -3.23
N THR A 8 0.44 9.34 -3.59
CA THR A 8 -0.74 10.23 -3.59
C THR A 8 -1.42 10.30 -4.96
N GLY A 9 -0.78 9.76 -5.98
CA GLY A 9 -1.30 9.63 -7.34
C GLY A 9 -0.32 8.93 -8.27
N PRO A 10 -0.69 8.70 -9.54
CA PRO A 10 0.21 8.15 -10.54
C PRO A 10 1.48 9.00 -10.64
N ARG A 11 2.63 8.37 -10.42
CA ARG A 11 3.97 8.95 -10.43
C ARG A 11 4.22 10.00 -9.35
N GLN A 12 3.37 10.06 -8.33
CA GLN A 12 3.48 11.03 -7.23
C GLN A 12 3.72 10.31 -5.92
N ILE A 13 4.88 10.59 -5.33
CA ILE A 13 5.35 10.01 -4.08
C ILE A 13 5.58 11.15 -3.09
N GLU A 14 5.15 10.95 -1.86
CA GLU A 14 5.32 11.91 -0.78
C GLU A 14 5.78 11.21 0.50
N PHE A 15 6.53 11.94 1.32
CA PHE A 15 6.79 11.56 2.69
C PHE A 15 5.85 12.35 3.60
N ARG A 16 5.02 11.64 4.37
CA ARG A 16 4.08 12.25 5.31
C ARG A 16 4.44 11.86 6.73
N GLU A 17 4.34 12.80 7.66
CA GLU A 17 4.41 12.48 9.09
C GLU A 17 3.10 11.83 9.55
N TYR A 18 3.19 10.79 10.38
CA TYR A 18 2.01 10.15 10.95
C TYR A 18 2.10 10.06 12.47
N ALA A 19 0.95 9.95 13.11
CA ALA A 19 0.86 9.66 14.54
C ALA A 19 0.76 8.14 14.73
N GLU A 20 1.58 7.57 15.61
CA GLU A 20 1.42 6.17 15.97
C GLU A 20 0.13 6.00 16.79
N PRO A 21 -0.82 5.14 16.36
CA PRO A 21 -2.01 4.88 17.15
C PRO A 21 -1.66 4.19 18.47
N PRO A 22 -2.54 4.22 19.50
CA PRO A 22 -2.37 3.41 20.70
C PRO A 22 -2.24 1.93 20.36
N LEU A 23 -1.50 1.17 21.18
CA LEU A 23 -1.36 -0.29 21.00
C LEU A 23 -2.52 -1.00 21.69
N ASN A 24 -3.33 -1.77 20.95
CA ASN A 24 -4.45 -2.52 21.52
C ASN A 24 -4.04 -3.91 22.01
N PRO A 25 -4.85 -4.57 22.85
CA PRO A 25 -4.65 -5.97 23.20
C PRO A 25 -4.56 -6.86 21.95
N GLY A 26 -3.51 -7.68 21.85
CA GLY A 26 -3.27 -8.58 20.73
C GLY A 26 -2.50 -7.97 19.55
N GLU A 27 -2.17 -6.67 19.60
CA GLU A 27 -1.34 -6.02 18.59
C GLU A 27 0.14 -5.99 18.99
N VAL A 28 1.01 -5.85 17.99
CA VAL A 28 2.45 -5.62 18.18
C VAL A 28 2.90 -4.39 17.39
N ARG A 29 3.83 -3.62 17.94
CA ARG A 29 4.46 -2.50 17.23
C ARG A 29 5.78 -2.94 16.60
N VAL A 30 5.88 -2.79 15.29
CA VAL A 30 7.07 -3.16 14.52
C VAL A 30 7.75 -1.90 14.01
N ARG A 31 9.08 -1.84 14.18
CA ARG A 31 9.93 -0.83 13.53
C ARG A 31 10.62 -1.50 12.34
N SER A 32 10.17 -1.19 11.13
CA SER A 32 10.79 -1.66 9.90
C SER A 32 12.23 -1.14 9.81
N LEU A 33 13.20 -2.04 9.65
CA LEU A 33 14.62 -1.69 9.45
C LEU A 33 14.93 -1.46 7.97
N VAL A 34 14.34 -2.30 7.10
CA VAL A 34 14.47 -2.27 5.65
C VAL A 34 13.14 -2.71 5.05
N SER A 35 12.78 -2.14 3.89
CA SER A 35 11.65 -2.61 3.08
C SER A 35 12.15 -2.96 1.68
N GLY A 36 11.70 -4.10 1.16
CA GLY A 36 12.00 -4.52 -0.20
C GLY A 36 10.89 -4.08 -1.15
N ILE A 37 11.29 -3.57 -2.32
CA ILE A 37 10.39 -3.15 -3.40
C ILE A 37 10.18 -4.36 -4.33
N LYS A 38 8.97 -4.92 -4.37
CA LYS A 38 8.50 -5.85 -5.40
C LYS A 38 8.06 -5.11 -6.67
N HIS A 39 9.01 -4.93 -7.58
CA HIS A 39 8.87 -4.22 -8.86
C HIS A 39 7.49 -4.36 -9.53
N GLY A 40 6.99 -5.58 -9.79
CA GLY A 40 5.74 -5.76 -10.52
C GLY A 40 4.50 -5.17 -9.84
N THR A 41 4.41 -5.27 -8.50
CA THR A 41 3.23 -4.77 -7.78
C THR A 41 3.34 -3.27 -7.52
N GLU A 42 4.49 -2.76 -7.06
CA GLU A 42 4.58 -1.33 -6.78
C GLU A 42 4.66 -0.49 -8.05
N MET A 43 5.23 -0.97 -9.15
CA MET A 43 5.23 -0.20 -10.40
C MET A 43 3.83 -0.07 -11.00
N ALA A 44 2.97 -1.09 -10.87
CA ALA A 44 1.58 -0.98 -11.31
C ALA A 44 0.80 0.08 -10.49
N LEU A 45 1.07 0.16 -9.18
CA LEU A 45 0.53 1.22 -8.32
C LEU A 45 1.11 2.60 -8.70
N TYR A 46 2.43 2.69 -8.83
CA TYR A 46 3.13 3.93 -9.18
C TYR A 46 2.75 4.48 -10.53
N LEU A 47 2.57 3.63 -11.54
CA LEU A 47 2.15 4.07 -12.87
C LEU A 47 0.64 4.31 -12.97
N GLY A 48 -0.14 3.94 -11.95
CA GLY A 48 -1.61 4.02 -12.00
C GLY A 48 -2.24 3.04 -12.99
N THR A 49 -1.56 1.94 -13.30
CA THR A 49 -2.04 0.89 -14.24
C THR A 49 -2.55 -0.36 -13.52
N THR A 50 -2.61 -0.31 -12.20
CA THR A 50 -3.11 -1.40 -11.38
C THR A 50 -4.60 -1.68 -11.66
N PRO A 51 -5.01 -2.95 -11.83
CA PRO A 51 -6.41 -3.30 -12.06
C PRO A 51 -7.31 -2.92 -10.88
N PHE A 52 -6.76 -2.77 -9.67
CA PHE A 52 -7.49 -2.30 -8.48
C PHE A 52 -8.16 -0.91 -8.66
N LEU A 53 -7.77 -0.12 -9.66
CA LEU A 53 -8.42 1.17 -9.95
C LEU A 53 -9.68 1.04 -10.81
N THR A 54 -9.90 -0.11 -11.46
CA THR A 54 -10.93 -0.28 -12.51
C THR A 54 -11.74 -1.56 -12.39
N GLN A 55 -11.34 -2.46 -11.49
CA GLN A 55 -11.89 -3.81 -11.34
C GLN A 55 -11.90 -4.22 -9.86
N ARG A 56 -12.84 -5.09 -9.50
CA ARG A 56 -12.89 -5.73 -8.18
C ARG A 56 -11.98 -6.95 -8.15
N PHE A 57 -11.13 -7.04 -7.12
CA PHE A 57 -10.40 -8.28 -6.83
C PHE A 57 -11.31 -9.24 -6.06
N ASP A 58 -11.67 -10.36 -6.70
CA ASP A 58 -12.47 -11.40 -6.07
C ASP A 58 -11.58 -12.31 -5.22
N LEU A 59 -11.83 -12.37 -3.91
CA LEU A 59 -10.99 -13.12 -2.96
C LEU A 59 -11.16 -14.64 -3.06
N GLU A 60 -12.31 -15.11 -3.54
CA GLU A 60 -12.59 -16.53 -3.71
C GLU A 60 -11.90 -17.08 -4.96
N CYS A 61 -12.14 -16.45 -6.11
CA CYS A 61 -11.55 -16.86 -7.39
C CYS A 61 -10.10 -16.37 -7.56
N ARG A 62 -9.65 -15.37 -6.79
CA ARG A 62 -8.36 -14.68 -6.92
C ARG A 62 -8.14 -14.04 -8.29
N LEU A 63 -9.20 -13.48 -8.86
CA LEU A 63 -9.20 -12.83 -10.18
C LEU A 63 -9.69 -11.38 -10.07
N PHE A 64 -9.24 -10.55 -11.00
CA PHE A 64 -9.89 -9.27 -11.24
C PHE A 64 -11.09 -9.50 -12.15
N LEU A 65 -12.25 -9.03 -11.70
CA LEU A 65 -13.50 -9.08 -12.43
C LEU A 65 -13.95 -7.65 -12.74
N PRO A 66 -14.61 -7.41 -13.88
CA PRO A 66 -15.38 -6.20 -14.07
C PRO A 66 -16.37 -6.04 -12.92
N ASP A 67 -16.61 -4.79 -12.50
CA ASP A 67 -17.71 -4.48 -11.59
C ASP A 67 -19.08 -4.81 -12.22
#